data_AF-A0A9P3E4P2-F1
#
_entry.id   AF-A0A9P3E4P2-F1
#
_cell.length_a   1.000
_cell.length_b   1.000
_cell.length_c   1.000
_cell.angle_alpha   90.00
_cell.angle_beta   90.00
_cell.angle_gamma   90.00
#
_symmetry.space_group_name_H-M   'P 1'
#
loop_
_entity.id
_entity.type
_entity.pdbx_description
1 polymer ?
#
loop_
_entity_poly.entity_id
_entity_poly.type
_entity_poly.pdbx_seq_one_letter_code
_entity_poly.pdbx_strand_id
1 'polypeptide(L)'
;MCLRRAPLTVARHEQAKRTIGTALAMLEGIQVNLEPFTSSTQRRNDIRITGSWSSGLSSEDIDIAIISLASQDSQTATLPFVTTEDGSVAQRAPKLVDKHLNAEAREKRRQHAPLDRPFRPLVLSLGGMMETDARDALKLWKSILTCGVCSLSSSGGSPSAC
;
A
#
# COMPACT_ATOMS: atom_id res chain seq x y z
N MET A 1 4.53 -31.39 -14.56
CA MET A 1 4.84 -30.78 -13.25
C MET A 1 6.06 -29.87 -13.41
N CYS A 2 5.91 -28.56 -13.29
CA CYS A 2 7.04 -27.62 -13.42
C CYS A 2 7.72 -27.47 -12.06
N LEU A 3 8.81 -28.22 -11.86
CA LEU A 3 9.63 -28.17 -10.65
C LEU A 3 10.53 -26.92 -10.67
N ARG A 4 10.47 -26.12 -9.59
CA ARG A 4 11.38 -25.00 -9.24
C ARG A 4 11.26 -23.68 -10.01
N ARG A 5 10.09 -23.02 -10.00
CA ARG A 5 10.11 -21.55 -10.09
C ARG A 5 10.52 -20.99 -8.72
N ALA A 6 11.51 -20.10 -8.69
CA ALA A 6 11.78 -19.28 -7.50
C ALA A 6 10.48 -18.57 -7.08
N PRO A 7 10.22 -18.35 -5.78
CA PRO A 7 9.01 -17.71 -5.30
C PRO A 7 9.02 -16.21 -5.66
N LEU A 8 8.77 -15.90 -6.94
CA LEU A 8 8.77 -14.53 -7.49
C LEU A 8 7.75 -13.63 -6.79
N THR A 9 6.67 -14.21 -6.25
CA THR A 9 5.68 -13.49 -5.45
C THR A 9 6.30 -12.89 -4.19
N VAL A 10 7.12 -13.68 -3.47
CA VAL A 10 7.82 -13.19 -2.27
C VAL A 10 8.83 -12.12 -2.65
N ALA A 11 9.62 -12.35 -3.71
CA ALA A 11 10.61 -11.36 -4.17
C ALA A 11 9.95 -10.02 -4.55
N ARG A 12 8.80 -10.05 -5.25
CA ARG A 12 8.04 -8.85 -5.63
C ARG A 12 7.42 -8.15 -4.42
N HIS A 13 6.88 -8.91 -3.48
CA HIS A 13 6.36 -8.38 -2.21
C HIS A 13 7.45 -7.65 -1.43
N GLU A 14 8.61 -8.29 -1.26
CA GLU A 14 9.77 -7.71 -0.58
C GLU A 14 10.29 -6.46 -1.31
N GLN A 15 10.30 -6.47 -2.65
CA GLN A 15 10.68 -5.30 -3.44
C GLN A 15 9.71 -4.13 -3.23
N ALA A 16 8.40 -4.38 -3.25
CA ALA A 16 7.38 -3.36 -3.01
C ALA A 16 7.53 -2.76 -1.61
N LYS A 17 7.65 -3.62 -0.59
CA LYS A 17 7.89 -3.21 0.80
C LYS A 17 9.12 -2.32 0.95
N ARG A 18 10.26 -2.74 0.39
CA ARG A 18 11.51 -1.96 0.44
C ARG A 18 11.38 -0.64 -0.28
N THR A 19 10.77 -0.62 -1.46
CA THR A 19 10.59 0.61 -2.26
C THR A 19 9.76 1.65 -1.51
N ILE A 20 8.61 1.22 -0.96
CA ILE A 20 7.73 2.09 -0.17
C ILE A 20 8.45 2.56 1.10
N GLY A 21 9.07 1.65 1.83
CA GLY A 21 9.79 1.99 3.07
C GLY A 21 10.94 2.95 2.86
N THR A 22 11.76 2.75 1.82
CA THR A 22 12.86 3.66 1.47
C THR A 22 12.34 5.04 1.10
N ALA A 23 11.27 5.13 0.31
CA ALA A 23 10.68 6.43 -0.03
C ALA A 23 10.19 7.17 1.21
N LEU A 24 9.47 6.48 2.10
CA LEU A 24 8.97 7.07 3.34
C LEU A 24 10.09 7.49 4.30
N ALA A 25 11.20 6.75 4.33
CA ALA A 25 12.37 7.06 5.15
C ALA A 25 13.15 8.30 4.67
N MET A 26 12.86 8.83 3.48
CA MET A 26 13.45 10.10 3.01
C MET A 26 12.84 11.33 3.68
N LEU A 27 11.70 11.17 4.37
CA LEU A 27 11.00 12.27 5.02
C LEU A 27 11.64 12.58 6.39
N GLU A 28 11.91 13.86 6.64
CA GLU A 28 12.45 14.30 7.93
C GLU A 28 11.44 14.04 9.07
N GLY A 29 11.97 13.57 10.21
CA GLY A 29 11.16 13.27 11.39
C GLY A 29 10.35 11.97 11.31
N ILE A 30 10.60 11.14 10.28
CA ILE A 30 9.92 9.85 10.09
C ILE A 30 10.92 8.71 10.29
N GLN A 31 10.60 7.81 11.21
CA GLN A 31 11.32 6.56 11.38
C GLN A 31 10.53 5.41 10.75
N VAL A 32 11.14 4.72 9.80
CA VAL A 32 10.54 3.56 9.14
C VAL A 32 11.26 2.30 9.60
N ASN A 33 10.51 1.32 10.11
CA ASN A 33 11.01 -0.01 10.40
C ASN A 33 10.38 -1.02 9.43
N LEU A 34 11.23 -1.74 8.69
CA LEU A 34 10.81 -2.79 7.77
C LEU A 34 10.90 -4.13 8.47
N GLU A 35 9.78 -4.85 8.59
CA GLU A 35 9.83 -6.17 9.19
C GLU A 35 10.45 -7.19 8.23
N PRO A 36 11.42 -8.01 8.70
CA PRO A 36 12.02 -9.05 7.89
C PRO A 36 11.02 -10.18 7.59
N PHE A 37 11.10 -10.74 6.38
CA PHE A 37 10.31 -11.90 6.01
C PHE A 37 10.71 -13.13 6.84
N THR A 38 9.75 -13.78 7.50
CA THR A 38 9.96 -15.04 8.24
C THR A 38 9.06 -16.15 7.71
N SER A 39 9.60 -17.35 7.54
CA SER A 39 8.89 -18.52 7.00
C SER A 39 7.92 -19.19 7.98
N SER A 40 8.01 -18.91 9.27
CA SER A 40 7.03 -19.34 10.27
C SER A 40 5.96 -18.26 10.43
N THR A 41 4.71 -18.63 10.12
CA THR A 41 3.50 -17.80 10.20
C THR A 41 3.42 -16.89 11.43
N GLN A 42 2.86 -15.67 11.29
CA GLN A 42 1.86 -15.04 12.18
C GLN A 42 1.84 -13.51 12.05
N ARG A 43 0.75 -12.97 11.47
CA ARG A 43 0.23 -11.58 11.58
C ARG A 43 1.25 -10.54 12.05
N ARG A 44 2.10 -10.12 11.13
CA ARG A 44 3.15 -9.14 11.37
C ARG A 44 3.12 -8.11 10.24
N ASN A 45 3.30 -6.85 10.61
CA ASN A 45 3.06 -5.71 9.72
C ASN A 45 4.29 -5.51 8.84
N ASP A 46 4.13 -5.38 7.52
CA ASP A 46 5.25 -5.22 6.59
C ASP A 46 6.09 -3.97 6.89
N ILE A 47 5.43 -2.87 7.26
CA ILE A 47 6.08 -1.58 7.51
C ILE A 47 5.51 -0.97 8.78
N ARG A 48 6.39 -0.49 9.64
CA ARG A 48 6.03 0.32 10.81
C ARG A 48 6.57 1.74 10.62
N ILE A 49 5.67 2.70 10.48
CA ILE A 49 6.01 4.13 10.39
C ILE A 49 5.85 4.74 11.77
N THR A 50 6.90 5.31 12.35
CA THR A 50 6.83 6.18 13.53
C THR A 50 7.09 7.61 13.10
N GLY A 51 6.02 8.40 13.08
CA GLY A 51 6.03 9.81 12.71
C GLY A 51 5.20 10.64 13.68
N SER A 52 5.37 11.95 13.59
CA SER A 52 4.63 12.97 14.34
C SER A 52 3.71 13.76 13.40
N TRP A 53 2.67 14.41 13.93
CA TRP A 53 1.80 15.28 13.11
C TRP A 53 2.60 16.35 12.35
N SER A 54 3.69 16.85 12.97
CA SER A 54 4.63 17.81 12.37
C SER A 54 5.40 17.27 11.16
N SER A 55 5.62 15.96 11.07
CA SER A 55 6.27 15.32 9.90
C SER A 55 5.28 15.00 8.77
N GLY A 56 3.99 15.32 8.91
CA GLY A 56 2.96 15.09 7.89
C GLY A 56 2.46 13.64 7.79
N LEU A 57 3.10 12.67 8.47
CA LEU A 57 2.61 11.29 8.62
C LEU A 57 2.40 10.93 10.10
N SER A 58 1.28 10.30 10.40
CA SER A 58 1.00 9.72 11.71
C SER A 58 1.73 8.39 11.91
N SER A 59 1.95 8.04 13.16
CA SER A 59 2.40 6.72 13.56
C SER A 59 1.36 5.64 13.20
N GLU A 60 1.68 4.77 12.24
CA GLU A 60 0.78 3.69 11.78
C GLU A 60 1.54 2.43 11.35
N ASP A 61 0.89 1.29 11.50
CA ASP A 61 1.37 0.00 11.04
C ASP A 61 0.71 -0.35 9.69
N ILE A 62 1.50 -0.84 8.75
CA ILE A 62 1.11 -1.10 7.38
C ILE A 62 1.36 -2.56 7.03
N ASP A 63 0.40 -3.17 6.34
CA ASP A 63 0.47 -4.53 5.82
C ASP A 63 0.10 -4.53 4.34
N ILE A 64 0.97 -5.06 3.49
CA ILE A 64 0.85 -5.04 2.03
C ILE A 64 0.19 -6.35 1.56
N ALA A 65 -0.75 -6.26 0.64
CA ALA A 65 -1.29 -7.41 -0.07
C ALA A 65 -1.20 -7.16 -1.58
N ILE A 66 -0.61 -8.12 -2.28
CA ILE A 66 -0.56 -8.13 -3.74
C ILE A 66 -1.46 -9.27 -4.25
N ILE A 67 -2.59 -8.90 -4.85
CA ILE A 67 -3.65 -9.84 -5.25
C ILE A 67 -3.57 -10.11 -6.75
N SER A 68 -3.55 -11.40 -7.12
CA SER A 68 -3.71 -11.82 -8.50
C SER A 68 -5.20 -11.90 -8.85
N LEU A 69 -5.66 -11.05 -9.77
CA LEU A 69 -7.06 -11.08 -10.23
C LEU A 69 -7.39 -12.35 -11.05
N ALA A 70 -6.37 -13.09 -11.48
CA ALA A 70 -6.53 -14.40 -12.10
C ALA A 70 -6.70 -15.53 -11.07
N SER A 71 -6.55 -15.24 -9.77
CA SER A 71 -6.77 -16.24 -8.71
C SER A 71 -8.24 -16.67 -8.65
N GLN A 72 -8.48 -17.89 -8.21
CA GLN A 72 -9.84 -18.45 -8.09
C GLN A 72 -10.73 -17.61 -7.17
N ASP A 73 -10.17 -17.08 -6.08
CA ASP A 73 -10.89 -16.22 -5.13
C ASP A 73 -11.28 -14.88 -5.78
N SER A 74 -10.36 -14.28 -6.54
CA SER A 74 -10.66 -13.06 -7.30
C SER A 74 -11.65 -13.29 -8.42
N GLN A 75 -11.59 -14.43 -9.11
CA GLN A 75 -12.57 -14.79 -10.13
C GLN A 75 -13.96 -14.94 -9.51
N THR A 76 -14.08 -15.68 -8.41
CA THR A 76 -15.37 -15.87 -7.70
C THR A 76 -15.96 -14.54 -7.22
N ALA A 77 -15.11 -13.61 -6.75
CA ALA A 77 -15.54 -12.27 -6.33
C ALA A 77 -15.91 -11.33 -7.51
N THR A 78 -15.33 -11.55 -8.69
CA THR A 78 -15.54 -10.73 -9.90
C THR A 78 -16.62 -11.32 -10.84
N LEU A 79 -17.15 -12.51 -10.55
CA LEU A 79 -18.08 -13.27 -11.40
C LEU A 79 -19.55 -13.28 -10.90
N PRO A 80 -20.25 -12.18 -10.55
CA PRO A 80 -21.70 -12.17 -10.75
C PRO A 80 -21.96 -11.97 -12.25
N PHE A 81 -21.65 -12.99 -13.06
CA PHE A 81 -21.91 -13.00 -14.49
C PHE A 81 -23.40 -13.29 -14.71
N VAL A 82 -24.24 -12.26 -14.66
CA VAL A 82 -25.54 -12.27 -15.35
C VAL A 82 -25.34 -11.49 -16.64
N THR A 83 -25.36 -12.23 -17.75
CA THR A 83 -25.39 -11.72 -19.11
C THR A 83 -26.61 -10.82 -19.26
N THR A 84 -26.42 -9.50 -19.24
CA THR A 84 -27.38 -8.55 -19.78
C THR A 84 -26.74 -7.95 -21.02
N GLU A 85 -27.43 -8.05 -22.15
CA GLU A 85 -26.89 -7.97 -23.53
C GLU A 85 -26.29 -6.63 -23.96
N ASP A 86 -26.24 -5.62 -23.11
CA ASP A 86 -25.65 -4.33 -23.48
C ASP A 86 -24.18 -4.27 -23.07
N GLY A 87 -23.32 -3.78 -23.97
CA GLY A 87 -21.85 -3.68 -23.90
C GLY A 87 -21.23 -2.90 -22.70
N SER A 88 -21.91 -2.82 -21.57
CA SER A 88 -21.53 -2.33 -20.24
C SER A 88 -20.47 -3.21 -19.53
N VAL A 89 -19.96 -4.27 -20.16
CA VAL A 89 -19.02 -5.23 -19.57
C VAL A 89 -17.69 -4.56 -19.15
N ALA A 90 -17.19 -3.62 -19.96
CA ALA A 90 -15.91 -2.95 -19.71
C ALA A 90 -15.92 -1.98 -18.51
N GLN A 91 -17.04 -1.34 -18.20
CA GLN A 91 -17.16 -0.45 -17.01
C GLN A 91 -17.51 -1.22 -15.73
N ARG A 92 -18.11 -2.41 -15.84
CA ARG A 92 -18.45 -3.25 -14.67
C ARG A 92 -17.21 -3.95 -14.10
N ALA A 93 -16.29 -4.39 -14.96
CA ALA A 93 -15.05 -5.05 -14.56
C ALA A 93 -14.20 -4.26 -13.53
N PRO A 94 -13.86 -2.96 -13.75
CA PRO A 94 -13.07 -2.20 -12.77
C PRO A 94 -13.81 -1.98 -11.46
N LYS A 95 -15.13 -1.75 -11.49
CA LYS A 95 -15.95 -1.58 -10.27
C LYS A 95 -15.98 -2.85 -9.42
N LEU A 96 -16.03 -4.03 -10.06
CA LEU A 96 -15.99 -5.31 -9.36
C LEU A 96 -14.61 -5.59 -8.76
N VAL A 97 -13.54 -5.27 -9.50
CA VAL A 97 -12.17 -5.34 -8.99
C VAL A 97 -11.99 -4.42 -7.78
N ASP A 98 -12.42 -3.15 -7.87
CA ASP A 98 -12.35 -2.22 -6.74
C ASP A 98 -13.14 -2.75 -5.52
N LYS A 99 -14.35 -3.31 -5.73
CA LYS A 99 -15.14 -3.92 -4.65
C LYS A 99 -14.40 -5.10 -4.01
N HIS A 100 -13.77 -5.95 -4.80
CA HIS A 100 -13.01 -7.08 -4.30
C HIS A 100 -11.80 -6.61 -3.49
N LEU A 101 -10.98 -5.68 -4.00
CA LEU A 101 -9.82 -5.15 -3.27
C LEU A 101 -10.23 -4.48 -1.95
N ASN A 102 -11.34 -3.75 -1.93
CA ASN A 102 -11.89 -3.16 -0.70
C ASN A 102 -12.40 -4.22 0.29
N ALA A 103 -12.97 -5.33 -0.18
CA ALA A 103 -13.40 -6.43 0.67
C ALA A 103 -12.20 -7.13 1.33
N GLU A 104 -11.13 -7.35 0.58
CA GLU A 104 -9.87 -7.92 1.06
C GLU A 104 -9.21 -7.02 2.11
N ALA A 105 -9.19 -5.71 1.87
CA ALA A 105 -8.71 -4.73 2.85
C ALA A 105 -9.54 -4.76 4.14
N ARG A 106 -10.87 -4.86 4.02
CA ARG A 106 -11.77 -4.96 5.18
C ARG A 106 -11.53 -6.24 5.97
N GLU A 107 -11.32 -7.36 5.28
CA GLU A 107 -11.04 -8.64 5.93
C GLU A 107 -9.69 -8.60 6.66
N LYS A 108 -8.64 -8.02 6.06
CA LYS A 108 -7.38 -7.76 6.76
C LYS A 108 -7.56 -6.93 8.03
N ARG A 109 -8.35 -5.85 7.99
CA ARG A 109 -8.65 -5.04 9.18
C ARG A 109 -9.39 -5.83 10.26
N ARG A 110 -10.31 -6.72 9.88
CA ARG A 110 -11.05 -7.59 10.82
C ARG A 110 -10.14 -8.63 11.47
N GLN A 111 -9.21 -9.17 10.70
CA GLN A 111 -8.26 -10.15 11.18
C GLN A 111 -7.16 -9.51 12.03
N HIS A 112 -6.86 -8.23 11.81
CA HIS A 112 -5.92 -7.51 12.65
C HIS A 112 -6.52 -7.31 14.05
N ALA A 113 -5.84 -7.84 15.08
CA ALA A 113 -6.26 -7.63 16.45
C ALA A 113 -6.25 -6.12 16.78
N PRO A 114 -7.09 -5.62 17.70
CA PRO A 114 -6.99 -4.24 18.14
C PRO A 114 -5.62 -4.05 18.81
N LEU A 115 -4.68 -3.45 18.09
CA LEU A 115 -3.45 -2.92 18.65
C LEU A 115 -3.70 -1.46 19.04
N ASP A 116 -2.88 -0.94 19.94
CA ASP A 116 -2.88 0.47 20.37
C ASP A 116 -2.44 1.45 19.25
N ARG A 117 -2.44 0.98 18.00
CA ARG A 117 -1.87 1.69 16.85
C ARG A 117 -2.78 1.57 15.64
N PRO A 118 -2.96 2.65 14.86
CA PRO A 118 -3.65 2.58 13.59
C PRO A 118 -3.03 1.51 12.68
N PHE A 119 -3.88 0.69 12.07
CA PHE A 119 -3.50 -0.33 11.11
C PHE A 119 -4.07 0.01 9.73
N ARG A 120 -3.20 0.01 8.72
CA ARG A 120 -3.55 0.30 7.33
C ARG A 120 -3.15 -0.87 6.43
N PRO A 121 -4.11 -1.64 5.90
CA PRO A 121 -3.81 -2.54 4.80
C PRO A 121 -3.55 -1.71 3.53
N LEU A 122 -2.54 -2.10 2.74
CA LEU A 122 -2.31 -1.61 1.38
C LEU A 122 -2.59 -2.77 0.41
N VAL A 123 -3.73 -2.76 -0.27
CA VAL A 123 -4.20 -3.87 -1.12
C VAL A 123 -4.16 -3.46 -2.59
N LEU A 124 -3.19 -4.02 -3.30
CA LEU A 124 -3.00 -3.76 -4.73
C LEU A 124 -3.14 -5.03 -5.55
N SER A 125 -3.68 -4.91 -6.75
CA SER A 125 -3.68 -5.97 -7.73
C SER A 125 -2.35 -6.02 -8.48
N LEU A 126 -2.02 -7.18 -9.06
CA LEU A 126 -0.88 -7.31 -9.98
C LEU A 126 -0.97 -6.39 -11.21
N GLY A 127 -2.18 -5.93 -11.57
CA GLY A 127 -2.41 -4.96 -12.64
C GLY A 127 -2.29 -3.50 -12.21
N GLY A 128 -1.93 -3.22 -10.95
CA GLY A 128 -1.75 -1.86 -10.42
C GLY A 128 -3.03 -1.19 -9.93
N MET A 129 -4.17 -1.89 -9.92
CA MET A 129 -5.38 -1.38 -9.26
C MET A 129 -5.18 -1.43 -7.76
N MET A 130 -5.68 -0.44 -7.02
CA MET A 130 -5.52 -0.35 -5.57
C MET A 130 -6.87 -0.09 -4.93
N GLU A 131 -7.06 -0.61 -3.71
CA GLU A 131 -8.22 -0.22 -2.91
C GLU A 131 -8.18 1.28 -2.60
N THR A 132 -9.34 1.83 -2.21
CA THR A 132 -9.52 3.28 -2.13
C THR A 132 -8.57 3.94 -1.13
N ASP A 133 -8.45 3.36 0.07
CA ASP A 133 -7.64 3.95 1.14
C ASP A 133 -6.13 3.90 0.85
N ALA A 134 -5.59 2.83 0.24
CA ALA A 134 -4.20 2.80 -0.24
C ALA A 134 -3.95 3.84 -1.31
N ARG A 135 -4.91 4.01 -2.23
CA ARG A 135 -4.78 4.99 -3.31
C ARG A 135 -4.66 6.40 -2.74
N ASP A 136 -5.48 6.73 -1.76
CA ASP A 136 -5.46 8.06 -1.13
C ASP A 136 -4.23 8.24 -0.22
N ALA A 137 -3.80 7.20 0.49
CA ALA A 137 -2.54 7.21 1.24
C ALA A 137 -1.34 7.46 0.31
N LEU A 138 -1.26 6.74 -0.82
CA LEU A 138 -0.16 6.90 -1.76
C LEU A 138 -0.15 8.29 -2.41
N LYS A 139 -1.32 8.87 -2.72
CA LYS A 139 -1.43 10.26 -3.18
C LYS A 139 -0.91 11.24 -2.12
N LEU A 140 -1.32 11.06 -0.87
CA LEU A 140 -0.86 11.89 0.24
C LEU A 140 0.65 11.80 0.41
N TRP A 141 1.20 10.59 0.49
CA TRP A 141 2.64 10.36 0.63
C TRP A 141 3.41 10.95 -0.53
N LYS A 142 2.93 10.80 -1.77
CA LYS A 142 3.54 11.43 -2.95
C LYS A 142 3.54 12.95 -2.84
N SER A 143 2.44 13.55 -2.37
CA SER A 143 2.35 15.00 -2.14
C SER A 143 3.40 15.47 -1.13
N ILE A 144 3.53 14.75 -0.01
CA ILE A 144 4.51 15.06 1.04
C ILE A 144 5.94 14.89 0.53
N LEU A 145 6.24 13.81 -0.19
CA LEU A 145 7.56 13.56 -0.78
C LEU A 145 7.94 14.63 -1.80
N THR A 146 6.96 15.15 -2.55
CA THR A 146 7.20 16.24 -3.52
C THR A 146 7.38 17.59 -2.83
N CYS A 147 6.66 17.83 -1.72
CA CYS A 147 6.74 19.07 -0.95
C CYS A 147 7.99 19.14 -0.05
N GLY A 148 8.52 18.02 0.44
CA GLY A 148 9.80 17.98 1.18
C GLY A 148 11.00 18.46 0.34
N VAL A 149 10.93 18.31 -0.99
CA VAL A 149 11.91 18.89 -1.92
C VAL A 149 11.76 20.42 -2.05
N CYS A 150 10.62 21.00 -1.69
CA CYS A 150 10.38 22.45 -1.72
C CYS A 150 11.02 23.20 -0.55
N SER A 151 11.38 22.53 0.55
CA SER A 151 11.92 23.19 1.75
C SER A 151 13.44 23.44 1.71
N LEU A 152 14.15 22.90 0.72
CA LEU A 152 15.61 23.10 0.55
C LEU A 152 15.98 24.29 -0.35
N SER A 153 15.01 25.03 -0.90
CA SER A 153 15.26 26.19 -1.77
C SER A 153 15.05 27.57 -1.12
N SER A 154 14.85 27.65 0.20
CA SER A 154 14.60 28.93 0.89
C SER A 154 15.58 29.29 2.02
N SER A 155 16.79 28.74 2.04
CA SER A 155 17.88 29.21 2.92
C SER A 155 19.00 29.89 2.11
N GLY A 156 18.64 30.90 1.32
CA GLY A 156 19.59 31.75 0.60
C GLY A 156 19.42 33.21 0.97
N GLY A 157 20.31 33.73 1.82
CA GLY A 157 20.63 35.16 1.88
C GLY A 157 20.22 35.88 3.16
N SER A 158 21.15 35.94 4.12
CA SER A 158 21.28 37.13 4.97
C SER A 158 21.53 38.37 4.10
N PRO A 159 21.05 39.54 4.52
CA PRO A 159 21.93 40.69 4.50
C PRO A 159 22.04 41.31 5.89
N SER A 160 23.29 41.44 6.30
CA SER A 160 23.78 42.39 7.29
C SER A 160 23.21 43.79 7.07
N ALA A 161 22.86 44.48 8.15
CA ALA A 161 22.92 45.93 8.21
C ALA A 161 23.35 46.36 9.62
N CYS A 162 24.47 47.10 9.65
CA CYS A 162 24.88 47.98 10.74
C CYS A 162 23.90 49.15 10.90
#